data_AF-A0A846ZUR8-F1
#
_entry.id   AF-A0A846ZUR8-F1
#
_cell.length_a   1.000
_cell.length_b   1.000
_cell.length_c   1.000
_cell.angle_alpha   90.00
_cell.angle_beta   90.00
_cell.angle_gamma   90.00
#
_symmetry.space_group_name_H-M   'P 1'
#
loop_
_entity.id
_entity.type
_entity.pdbx_description
1 polymer ?
#
loop_
_entity_poly.entity_id
_entity_poly.type
_entity_poly.pdbx_seq_one_letter_code
_entity_poly.pdbx_strand_id
1 'polypeptide(L)'
;FDVLGDVTFDNKPLRDLLIQAIRYGNDPKVRERLNQVVDKAFDPESIRKLIEDHALTEDSMDVHKVMAIREEMERMEAHKLQPYFIEAFFIEAFARVGGKLRPREKGRYEITHVPFALRNRDMQIGFGDPVLSRYERVCFDKEFTNLPGQPMAELIAPGHPLLEAVIDLVRERNSSVLKQGAIFVDENDFGTDLRLLFYIEDSVQDGKILPNGSKRVISKNIHFVERKHDGSISNAGYAPYLDYRAPTAEEQPLLWDYVKAQAWLQEDVETTTMSYAISEIVPAHLAEVRQRKLKLVDKISKAVKDRLTAEIQYWDFRGNELREKEAAGKPNAKLNSANAYKRADDLQERMQNRLAELEKEKYISASPPVIVGGAIVVPRGLLDQLMGAPAAFTADAQARREVELTAMRCVMEIEASLGHQAKDVSRLKCGYDIESLLPAHLRDAEGNPLRFIEVKGRARAARTVNVSKNEILTAFNKPEEYILAIVEVDGDQCRTNYLRKPFSERPDFAATSVNYDIEDLLRQAEVILERGY
;
A
#
# COMPACT_ATOMS: atom_id res chain seq x y z
N PHE A 1 -13.91 25.05 -11.64
CA PHE A 1 -14.93 24.81 -10.61
C PHE A 1 -15.46 26.18 -10.21
N ASP A 2 -16.74 26.45 -10.46
CA ASP A 2 -17.37 27.75 -10.17
C ASP A 2 -18.25 27.60 -8.92
N VAL A 3 -17.62 27.75 -7.76
CA VAL A 3 -18.27 27.62 -6.44
C VAL A 3 -19.50 28.55 -6.33
N LEU A 4 -19.48 29.69 -7.00
CA LEU A 4 -20.55 30.69 -6.92
C LEU A 4 -21.74 30.36 -7.83
N GLY A 5 -21.51 29.63 -8.91
CA GLY A 5 -22.54 29.20 -9.85
C GLY A 5 -23.31 27.96 -9.39
N ASP A 6 -22.63 27.04 -8.71
CA ASP A 6 -23.20 25.74 -8.27
C ASP A 6 -23.90 25.81 -6.90
N VAL A 7 -23.67 26.88 -6.12
CA VAL A 7 -24.39 27.14 -4.86
C VAL A 7 -25.80 27.67 -5.17
N THR A 8 -26.82 26.95 -4.72
CA THR A 8 -28.22 27.40 -4.81
C THR A 8 -28.61 28.17 -3.56
N PHE A 9 -29.27 29.31 -3.74
CA PHE A 9 -29.67 30.18 -2.64
C PHE A 9 -31.19 30.12 -2.48
N ASP A 10 -31.70 29.30 -1.55
CA ASP A 10 -33.15 29.03 -1.41
C ASP A 10 -33.81 28.60 -2.73
N ASN A 11 -33.22 27.62 -3.43
CA ASN A 11 -33.65 27.13 -4.75
C ASN A 11 -33.69 28.21 -5.85
N LYS A 12 -32.91 29.29 -5.71
CA LYS A 12 -32.76 30.32 -6.75
C LYS A 12 -31.30 30.49 -7.16
N PRO A 13 -31.03 30.75 -8.46
CA PRO A 13 -29.69 31.04 -8.94
C PRO A 13 -29.20 32.41 -8.45
N LEU A 14 -27.88 32.56 -8.26
CA LEU A 14 -27.22 33.80 -7.81
C LEU A 14 -27.65 35.04 -8.62
N ARG A 15 -27.89 34.86 -9.93
CA ARG A 15 -28.39 35.91 -10.83
C ARG A 15 -29.69 36.56 -10.33
N ASP A 16 -30.63 35.76 -9.83
CA ASP A 16 -31.93 36.26 -9.38
C ASP A 16 -31.83 36.99 -8.03
N LEU A 17 -30.90 36.56 -7.18
CA LEU A 17 -30.54 37.28 -5.95
C LEU A 17 -29.89 38.62 -6.24
N LEU A 18 -28.94 38.67 -7.19
CA LEU A 18 -28.29 39.93 -7.61
C LEU A 18 -29.32 40.91 -8.20
N ILE A 19 -30.27 40.41 -8.98
CA ILE A 19 -31.38 41.23 -9.51
C ILE A 19 -32.27 41.76 -8.37
N GLN A 20 -32.56 40.96 -7.35
CA GLN A 20 -33.34 41.40 -6.19
C GLN A 20 -32.59 42.42 -5.33
N ALA A 21 -31.29 42.20 -5.11
CA ALA A 21 -30.43 43.13 -4.38
C ALA A 21 -30.33 44.50 -5.07
N ILE A 22 -30.24 44.51 -6.40
CA ILE A 22 -30.23 45.76 -7.19
C ILE A 22 -31.60 46.45 -7.18
N ARG A 23 -32.71 45.70 -7.24
CA ARG A 23 -34.06 46.26 -7.30
C ARG A 23 -34.60 46.75 -5.95
N TYR A 24 -34.20 46.12 -4.83
CA TYR A 24 -34.81 46.33 -3.52
C TYR A 24 -33.79 46.54 -2.38
N GLY A 25 -32.51 46.79 -2.69
CA GLY A 25 -31.42 46.89 -1.71
C GLY A 25 -31.49 48.04 -0.70
N ASN A 26 -32.45 48.96 -0.86
CA ASN A 26 -32.71 50.06 0.07
C ASN A 26 -33.75 49.72 1.16
N ASP A 27 -34.42 48.57 1.08
CA ASP A 27 -35.32 48.09 2.15
C ASP A 27 -34.51 47.28 3.19
N PRO A 28 -34.45 47.73 4.46
CA PRO A 28 -33.70 47.05 5.52
C PRO A 28 -34.11 45.59 5.72
N LYS A 29 -35.40 45.26 5.58
CA LYS A 29 -35.92 43.89 5.78
C LYS A 29 -35.51 42.96 4.64
N VAL A 30 -35.43 43.48 3.42
CA VAL A 30 -34.99 42.71 2.25
C VAL A 30 -33.49 42.44 2.34
N ARG A 31 -32.71 43.43 2.79
CA ARG A 31 -31.26 43.29 2.95
C ARG A 31 -30.88 42.24 4.00
N GLU A 32 -31.56 42.25 5.14
CA GLU A 32 -31.34 41.27 6.21
C GLU A 32 -31.74 39.85 5.77
N ARG A 33 -32.85 39.70 5.04
CA ARG A 33 -33.24 38.43 4.44
C ARG A 33 -32.22 37.91 3.42
N LEU A 34 -31.72 38.78 2.53
CA LEU A 34 -30.72 38.40 1.52
C LEU A 34 -29.40 37.98 2.19
N ASN A 35 -28.97 38.68 3.24
CA ASN A 35 -27.78 38.30 4.01
C ASN A 35 -27.96 36.93 4.69
N GLN A 36 -29.10 36.66 5.32
CA GLN A 36 -29.38 35.35 5.91
C GLN A 36 -29.38 34.20 4.88
N VAL A 37 -29.87 34.48 3.67
CA VAL A 37 -29.87 33.50 2.57
C VAL A 37 -28.45 33.25 2.06
N VAL A 38 -27.62 34.28 1.99
CA VAL A 38 -26.19 34.17 1.64
C VAL A 38 -25.43 33.42 2.74
N ASP A 39 -25.58 33.79 4.01
CA ASP A 39 -24.89 33.14 5.14
C ASP A 39 -25.24 31.66 5.28
N LYS A 40 -26.49 31.27 4.99
CA LYS A 40 -26.90 29.86 4.95
C LYS A 40 -26.34 29.09 3.75
N ALA A 41 -26.19 29.75 2.60
CA ALA A 41 -25.67 29.14 1.38
C ALA A 41 -24.13 28.96 1.43
N PHE A 42 -23.45 29.80 2.21
CA PHE A 42 -22.00 29.69 2.49
C PHE A 42 -21.70 29.00 3.84
N ASP A 43 -22.59 28.12 4.29
CA ASP A 43 -22.32 27.27 5.44
C ASP A 43 -21.12 26.33 5.15
N PRO A 44 -20.14 26.21 6.08
CA PRO A 44 -18.95 25.41 5.88
C PRO A 44 -19.22 23.95 5.50
N GLU A 45 -20.30 23.32 5.98
CA GLU A 45 -20.66 21.96 5.59
C GLU A 45 -21.20 21.90 4.16
N SER A 46 -21.99 22.89 3.74
CA SER A 46 -22.54 22.98 2.39
C SER A 46 -21.44 23.16 1.34
N ILE A 47 -20.45 24.01 1.63
CA ILE A 47 -19.26 24.21 0.77
C ILE A 47 -18.40 22.94 0.75
N ARG A 48 -18.20 22.29 1.92
CA ARG A 48 -17.45 21.03 2.01
C ARG A 48 -18.09 19.94 1.16
N LYS A 49 -19.42 19.78 1.23
CA LYS A 49 -20.17 18.81 0.41
C LYS A 49 -20.07 19.09 -1.09
N LEU A 50 -20.09 20.36 -1.48
CA LEU A 50 -19.91 20.79 -2.88
C LEU A 50 -18.51 20.47 -3.39
N ILE A 51 -17.49 20.72 -2.57
CA ILE A 51 -16.09 20.39 -2.89
C ILE A 51 -15.93 18.86 -3.01
N GLU A 52 -16.51 18.08 -2.09
CA GLU A 52 -16.51 16.61 -2.13
C GLU A 52 -17.17 16.03 -3.39
N ASP A 53 -18.30 16.62 -3.80
CA ASP A 53 -19.08 16.22 -4.97
C ASP A 53 -18.34 16.48 -6.29
N HIS A 54 -17.46 17.48 -6.34
CA HIS A 54 -16.82 17.94 -7.59
C HIS A 54 -15.31 17.65 -7.70
N ALA A 55 -14.60 17.32 -6.62
CA ALA A 55 -13.18 17.02 -6.68
C ALA A 55 -12.91 15.67 -7.35
N LEU A 56 -12.34 15.64 -8.54
CA LEU A 56 -12.00 14.40 -9.25
C LEU A 56 -10.81 13.63 -8.65
N THR A 57 -10.03 14.28 -7.79
CA THR A 57 -8.88 13.74 -7.05
C THR A 57 -9.19 13.65 -5.55
N GLU A 58 -8.44 12.82 -4.82
CA GLU A 58 -8.69 12.42 -3.42
C GLU A 58 -8.51 13.56 -2.38
N ASP A 59 -8.09 14.76 -2.80
CA ASP A 59 -7.63 15.84 -1.91
C ASP A 59 -8.74 16.63 -1.18
N SER A 60 -10.01 16.26 -1.33
CA SER A 60 -11.07 16.91 -0.55
C SER A 60 -12.20 15.94 -0.22
N MET A 61 -12.11 15.29 0.93
CA MET A 61 -13.10 14.33 1.43
C MET A 61 -13.43 14.52 2.92
N ASP A 62 -14.63 14.07 3.29
CA ASP A 62 -15.26 13.99 4.61
C ASP A 62 -14.29 13.52 5.71
N VAL A 63 -14.28 14.19 6.87
CA VAL A 63 -13.34 13.93 7.98
C VAL A 63 -13.36 12.48 8.42
N HIS A 64 -14.52 11.82 8.51
CA HIS A 64 -14.59 10.42 8.96
C HIS A 64 -14.07 9.43 7.91
N LYS A 65 -14.33 9.70 6.62
CA LYS A 65 -13.76 8.90 5.52
C LYS A 65 -12.27 9.18 5.34
N VAL A 66 -11.83 10.41 5.51
CA VAL A 66 -10.41 10.79 5.56
C VAL A 66 -9.72 10.07 6.70
N MET A 67 -10.34 9.93 7.88
CA MET A 67 -9.72 9.17 8.96
C MET A 67 -9.55 7.69 8.61
N ALA A 68 -10.60 7.02 8.11
CA ALA A 68 -10.49 5.61 7.72
C ALA A 68 -9.49 5.39 6.57
N ILE A 69 -9.50 6.27 5.57
CA ILE A 69 -8.55 6.25 4.45
C ILE A 69 -7.14 6.55 4.96
N ARG A 70 -6.98 7.50 5.90
CA ARG A 70 -5.69 7.83 6.48
C ARG A 70 -5.16 6.67 7.30
N GLU A 71 -5.96 6.02 8.12
CA GLU A 71 -5.58 4.78 8.82
C GLU A 71 -5.15 3.68 7.84
N GLU A 72 -5.87 3.52 6.73
CA GLU A 72 -5.51 2.56 5.67
C GLU A 72 -4.22 2.97 4.94
N MET A 73 -4.01 4.26 4.68
CA MET A 73 -2.76 4.80 4.14
C MET A 73 -1.58 4.59 5.09
N GLU A 74 -1.78 4.83 6.39
CA GLU A 74 -0.75 4.59 7.42
C GLU A 74 -0.32 3.12 7.41
N ARG A 75 -1.28 2.18 7.39
CA ARG A 75 -0.98 0.73 7.29
C ARG A 75 -0.26 0.39 5.98
N MET A 76 -0.73 0.92 4.85
CA MET A 76 -0.11 0.68 3.54
C MET A 76 1.30 1.25 3.47
N GLU A 77 1.55 2.40 4.07
CA GLU A 77 2.86 3.02 4.13
C GLU A 77 3.80 2.26 5.08
N ALA A 78 3.30 1.70 6.18
CA ALA A 78 4.05 0.79 7.05
C ALA A 78 4.54 -0.47 6.30
N HIS A 79 3.84 -0.88 5.23
CA HIS A 79 4.20 -2.01 4.37
C HIS A 79 4.82 -1.62 3.03
N LYS A 80 5.10 -0.33 2.82
CA LYS A 80 5.64 0.17 1.56
C LYS A 80 7.07 -0.34 1.36
N LEU A 81 7.37 -0.80 0.15
CA LEU A 81 8.74 -1.06 -0.25
C LEU A 81 9.52 0.26 -0.29
N GLN A 82 10.51 0.39 0.59
CA GLN A 82 11.41 1.55 0.59
C GLN A 82 12.20 1.64 -0.72
N PRO A 83 12.60 2.86 -1.14
CA PRO A 83 13.57 3.09 -2.20
C PRO A 83 14.78 2.15 -2.17
N TYR A 84 15.31 1.89 -0.97
CA TYR A 84 16.45 0.99 -0.79
C TYR A 84 16.18 -0.48 -1.16
N PHE A 85 14.96 -0.99 -0.96
CA PHE A 85 14.64 -2.36 -1.41
C PHE A 85 14.60 -2.43 -2.91
N ILE A 86 14.02 -1.43 -3.55
CA ILE A 86 13.99 -1.32 -5.00
C ILE A 86 15.43 -1.21 -5.51
N GLU A 87 16.27 -0.41 -4.87
CA GLU A 87 17.70 -0.28 -5.18
C GLU A 87 18.45 -1.60 -5.05
N ALA A 88 18.41 -2.23 -3.87
CA ALA A 88 19.13 -3.48 -3.58
C ALA A 88 18.67 -4.61 -4.52
N PHE A 89 17.35 -4.77 -4.68
CA PHE A 89 16.78 -5.72 -5.64
C PHE A 89 17.25 -5.40 -7.05
N PHE A 90 17.11 -4.16 -7.50
CA PHE A 90 17.40 -3.79 -8.87
C PHE A 90 18.88 -3.98 -9.20
N ILE A 91 19.80 -3.57 -8.33
CA ILE A 91 21.24 -3.72 -8.55
C ILE A 91 21.59 -5.19 -8.75
N GLU A 92 21.12 -6.06 -7.85
CA GLU A 92 21.38 -7.50 -7.92
C GLU A 92 20.71 -8.16 -9.13
N ALA A 93 19.42 -7.87 -9.34
CA ALA A 93 18.63 -8.41 -10.45
C ALA A 93 19.18 -7.97 -11.81
N PHE A 94 19.48 -6.68 -11.96
CA PHE A 94 20.00 -6.08 -13.19
C PHE A 94 21.36 -6.67 -13.54
N ALA A 95 22.24 -6.87 -12.55
CA ALA A 95 23.52 -7.56 -12.76
C ALA A 95 23.32 -9.01 -13.24
N ARG A 96 22.42 -9.78 -12.61
CA ARG A 96 22.12 -11.18 -12.98
C ARG A 96 21.57 -11.34 -14.40
N VAL A 97 20.83 -10.35 -14.91
CA VAL A 97 20.33 -10.36 -16.29
C VAL A 97 21.34 -9.78 -17.31
N GLY A 98 22.55 -9.44 -16.87
CA GLY A 98 23.67 -8.99 -17.71
C GLY A 98 23.82 -7.48 -17.84
N GLY A 99 23.09 -6.71 -17.04
CA GLY A 99 23.19 -5.25 -16.98
C GLY A 99 24.50 -4.77 -16.34
N LYS A 100 24.95 -3.57 -16.73
CA LYS A 100 26.17 -2.96 -16.18
C LYS A 100 25.85 -1.61 -15.54
N LEU A 101 25.88 -1.60 -14.21
CA LEU A 101 25.61 -0.46 -13.37
C LEU A 101 26.88 -0.09 -12.56
N ARG A 102 27.18 1.20 -12.43
CA ARG A 102 28.37 1.70 -11.73
C ARG A 102 27.99 2.78 -10.72
N PRO A 103 28.52 2.75 -9.48
CA PRO A 103 28.30 3.82 -8.52
C PRO A 103 28.95 5.14 -8.98
N ARG A 104 28.32 6.24 -8.61
CA ARG A 104 28.76 7.61 -8.90
C ARG A 104 28.74 8.44 -7.63
N GLU A 105 27.81 9.35 -7.50
CA GLU A 105 27.58 10.10 -6.27
C GLU A 105 26.78 9.26 -5.27
N LYS A 106 26.68 9.68 -4.00
CA LYS A 106 25.90 8.98 -2.98
C LYS A 106 24.45 8.79 -3.46
N GLY A 107 23.99 7.54 -3.49
CA GLY A 107 22.63 7.17 -3.94
C GLY A 107 22.39 7.31 -5.44
N ARG A 108 23.44 7.47 -6.26
CA ARG A 108 23.34 7.64 -7.71
C ARG A 108 24.27 6.69 -8.47
N TYR A 109 23.78 6.24 -9.61
CA TYR A 109 24.46 5.25 -10.44
C TYR A 109 24.44 5.64 -11.92
N GLU A 110 25.39 5.12 -12.67
CA GLU A 110 25.41 5.17 -14.14
C GLU A 110 25.13 3.78 -14.71
N ILE A 111 24.19 3.68 -15.65
CA ILE A 111 23.93 2.45 -16.39
C ILE A 111 24.63 2.54 -17.74
N THR A 112 25.77 1.86 -17.85
CA THR A 112 26.60 1.89 -19.06
C THR A 112 26.06 0.99 -20.17
N HIS A 113 25.29 -0.04 -19.82
CA HIS A 113 24.73 -0.99 -20.77
C HIS A 113 23.46 -1.65 -20.23
N VAL A 114 22.39 -1.59 -21.03
CA VAL A 114 21.16 -2.35 -20.85
C VAL A 114 21.08 -3.49 -21.89
N PRO A 115 21.01 -4.76 -21.44
CA PRO A 115 20.87 -5.92 -22.30
C PRO A 115 19.71 -5.83 -23.29
N PHE A 116 19.89 -6.41 -24.48
CA PHE A 116 18.85 -6.45 -25.51
C PHE A 116 17.56 -7.14 -25.03
N ALA A 117 17.69 -8.19 -24.20
CA ALA A 117 16.54 -8.90 -23.65
C ALA A 117 15.59 -7.97 -22.87
N LEU A 118 16.12 -7.04 -22.08
CA LEU A 118 15.31 -6.07 -21.33
C LEU A 118 14.65 -5.05 -22.25
N ARG A 119 15.40 -4.52 -23.23
CA ARG A 119 14.86 -3.56 -24.22
C ARG A 119 13.74 -4.16 -25.07
N ASN A 120 13.88 -5.42 -25.48
CA ASN A 120 12.87 -6.11 -26.25
C ASN A 120 11.64 -6.48 -25.40
N ARG A 121 11.84 -6.79 -24.12
CA ARG A 121 10.74 -7.11 -23.19
C ARG A 121 9.85 -5.89 -22.94
N ASP A 122 10.44 -4.72 -22.78
CA ASP A 122 9.70 -3.46 -22.69
C ASP A 122 8.82 -3.21 -23.91
N MET A 123 9.30 -3.51 -25.13
CA MET A 123 8.47 -3.40 -26.34
C MET A 123 7.23 -4.33 -26.33
N GLN A 124 7.21 -5.37 -25.49
CA GLN A 124 6.11 -6.33 -25.38
C GLN A 124 5.14 -5.99 -24.24
N ILE A 125 5.61 -5.33 -23.18
CA ILE A 125 4.86 -5.10 -21.92
C ILE A 125 4.56 -3.62 -21.67
N GLY A 126 5.47 -2.74 -22.11
CA GLY A 126 5.54 -1.34 -21.71
C GLY A 126 4.39 -0.48 -22.21
N PHE A 127 3.95 0.43 -21.35
CA PHE A 127 3.15 1.59 -21.68
C PHE A 127 3.99 2.83 -21.38
N GLY A 128 4.53 3.52 -22.39
CA GLY A 128 5.30 4.75 -22.20
C GLY A 128 6.60 4.83 -23.00
N ASP A 129 7.58 5.54 -22.45
CA ASP A 129 8.88 5.75 -23.06
C ASP A 129 9.71 4.44 -23.08
N PRO A 130 10.41 4.14 -24.18
CA PRO A 130 11.10 2.89 -24.34
C PRO A 130 12.35 2.79 -23.45
N VAL A 131 12.67 1.58 -23.01
CA VAL A 131 13.91 1.31 -22.26
C VAL A 131 15.15 1.67 -23.09
N LEU A 132 15.97 2.56 -22.55
CA LEU A 132 17.18 3.06 -23.19
C LEU A 132 18.32 2.03 -23.14
N SER A 133 19.31 2.21 -24.02
CA SER A 133 20.52 1.37 -24.03
C SER A 133 21.52 1.70 -22.93
N ARG A 134 21.43 2.93 -22.38
CA ARG A 134 22.28 3.49 -21.32
C ARG A 134 21.54 4.62 -20.62
N TYR A 135 21.89 4.86 -19.35
CA TYR A 135 21.36 5.95 -18.54
C TYR A 135 22.53 6.69 -17.90
N GLU A 136 22.60 8.00 -18.11
CA GLU A 136 23.70 8.85 -17.62
C GLU A 136 23.73 8.88 -16.08
N ARG A 137 22.56 9.08 -15.46
CA ARG A 137 22.36 8.99 -14.02
C ARG A 137 20.99 8.39 -13.70
N VAL A 138 20.99 7.47 -12.74
CA VAL A 138 19.79 6.90 -12.13
C VAL A 138 19.88 6.98 -10.61
N CYS A 139 18.73 7.07 -9.94
CA CYS A 139 18.60 6.96 -8.49
C CYS A 139 17.30 6.23 -8.12
N PHE A 140 17.19 5.81 -6.87
CA PHE A 140 16.00 5.13 -6.35
C PHE A 140 15.24 5.99 -5.34
N ASP A 141 15.91 6.99 -4.77
CA ASP A 141 15.33 7.98 -3.87
C ASP A 141 15.09 9.30 -4.60
N LYS A 142 13.96 9.95 -4.26
CA LYS A 142 13.61 11.27 -4.78
C LYS A 142 14.63 12.33 -4.37
N GLU A 143 15.21 12.20 -3.17
CA GLU A 143 16.22 13.15 -2.66
C GLU A 143 17.47 13.23 -3.56
N PHE A 144 17.78 12.18 -4.32
CA PHE A 144 18.95 12.11 -5.19
C PHE A 144 18.67 12.41 -6.67
N THR A 145 17.43 12.80 -7.00
CA THR A 145 17.03 13.09 -8.39
C THR A 145 17.69 14.35 -8.93
N ASN A 146 17.72 15.42 -8.13
CA ASN A 146 18.24 16.72 -8.53
C ASN A 146 19.27 17.23 -7.50
N LEU A 147 20.55 17.02 -7.80
CA LEU A 147 21.65 17.54 -6.99
C LEU A 147 22.25 18.78 -7.66
N PRO A 148 22.48 19.88 -6.91
CA PRO A 148 23.09 21.09 -7.45
C PRO A 148 24.42 20.82 -8.15
N GLY A 149 24.55 21.28 -9.40
CA GLY A 149 25.78 21.16 -10.19
C GLY A 149 26.04 19.77 -10.80
N GLN A 150 25.10 18.83 -10.68
CA GLN A 150 25.18 17.50 -11.27
C GLN A 150 24.10 17.30 -12.34
N PRO A 151 24.26 16.33 -13.27
CA PRO A 151 23.18 15.95 -14.19
C PRO A 151 21.94 15.52 -13.41
N MET A 152 20.74 15.64 -13.99
CA MET A 152 19.51 15.09 -13.39
C MET A 152 19.54 13.55 -13.42
N ALA A 153 19.14 12.89 -12.32
CA ALA A 153 18.98 11.44 -12.29
C ALA A 153 17.57 11.04 -12.66
N GLU A 154 17.44 9.96 -13.40
CA GLU A 154 16.19 9.28 -13.63
C GLU A 154 15.81 8.44 -12.40
N LEU A 155 14.59 8.63 -11.91
CA LEU A 155 14.09 7.92 -10.73
C LEU A 155 13.59 6.53 -11.13
N ILE A 156 14.33 5.50 -10.76
CA ILE A 156 13.91 4.10 -10.92
C ILE A 156 12.98 3.75 -9.75
N ALA A 157 11.68 3.70 -10.04
CA ALA A 157 10.61 3.40 -9.09
C ALA A 157 9.53 2.55 -9.77
N PRO A 158 8.58 1.94 -9.02
CA PRO A 158 7.49 1.17 -9.61
C PRO A 158 6.77 1.94 -10.73
N GLY A 159 6.52 1.28 -11.86
CA GLY A 159 6.02 1.90 -13.09
C GLY A 159 7.10 2.42 -14.05
N HIS A 160 8.37 2.44 -13.65
CA HIS A 160 9.47 2.78 -14.55
C HIS A 160 9.75 1.62 -15.54
N PRO A 161 9.78 1.85 -16.87
CA PRO A 161 9.92 0.81 -17.90
C PRO A 161 11.08 -0.18 -17.66
N LEU A 162 12.26 0.34 -17.28
CA LEU A 162 13.43 -0.49 -16.99
C LEU A 162 13.24 -1.41 -15.77
N LEU A 163 12.58 -0.91 -14.70
CA LEU A 163 12.32 -1.71 -13.51
C LEU A 163 11.32 -2.82 -13.83
N GLU A 164 10.23 -2.49 -14.51
CA GLU A 164 9.21 -3.47 -14.94
C GLU A 164 9.81 -4.56 -15.82
N ALA A 165 10.64 -4.19 -16.80
CA ALA A 165 11.33 -5.16 -17.67
C ALA A 165 12.27 -6.08 -16.89
N VAL A 166 12.98 -5.56 -15.88
CA VAL A 166 13.86 -6.37 -15.02
C VAL A 166 13.03 -7.33 -14.16
N ILE A 167 11.98 -6.84 -13.49
CA ILE A 167 11.09 -7.66 -12.67
C ILE A 167 10.52 -8.80 -13.50
N ASP A 168 9.98 -8.50 -14.68
CA ASP A 168 9.30 -9.49 -15.49
C ASP A 168 10.27 -10.55 -16.05
N LEU A 169 11.45 -10.15 -16.52
CA LEU A 169 12.47 -11.10 -17.00
C LEU A 169 13.02 -11.98 -15.86
N VAL A 170 13.18 -11.43 -14.65
CA VAL A 170 13.60 -12.20 -13.47
C VAL A 170 12.52 -13.20 -13.07
N ARG A 171 11.24 -12.79 -13.06
CA ARG A 171 10.12 -13.69 -12.77
C ARG A 171 10.03 -14.82 -13.79
N GLU A 172 10.12 -14.51 -15.07
CA GLU A 172 10.10 -15.51 -16.16
C GLU A 172 11.18 -16.57 -15.95
N ARG A 173 12.44 -16.14 -15.74
CA ARG A 173 13.59 -17.05 -15.57
C ARG A 173 13.55 -17.90 -14.31
N ASN A 174 12.94 -17.40 -13.22
CA ASN A 174 12.99 -18.06 -11.91
C ASN A 174 11.66 -18.69 -11.48
N SER A 175 10.63 -18.62 -12.32
CA SER A 175 9.30 -19.18 -12.04
C SER A 175 9.34 -20.67 -11.68
N SER A 176 10.10 -21.48 -12.41
CA SER A 176 10.26 -22.91 -12.12
C SER A 176 10.97 -23.18 -10.80
N VAL A 177 11.97 -22.37 -10.44
CA VAL A 177 12.71 -22.47 -9.18
C VAL A 177 11.84 -22.07 -8.00
N LEU A 178 11.02 -21.01 -8.14
CA LEU A 178 10.03 -20.62 -7.13
C LEU A 178 9.00 -21.73 -6.89
N LYS A 179 8.60 -22.46 -7.94
CA LYS A 179 7.68 -23.59 -7.84
C LYS A 179 8.34 -24.86 -7.27
N GLN A 180 9.63 -25.07 -7.54
CA GLN A 180 10.42 -26.14 -6.90
C GLN A 180 10.53 -25.91 -5.38
N GLY A 181 10.64 -24.65 -4.96
CA GLY A 181 10.65 -24.22 -3.57
C GLY A 181 12.00 -24.37 -2.87
N ALA A 182 12.01 -24.06 -1.58
CA ALA A 182 13.19 -24.10 -0.73
C ALA A 182 12.86 -24.63 0.68
N ILE A 183 13.89 -24.94 1.46
CA ILE A 183 13.78 -25.16 2.91
C ILE A 183 14.37 -23.93 3.58
N PHE A 184 13.63 -23.39 4.55
CA PHE A 184 14.04 -22.30 5.41
C PHE A 184 13.97 -22.70 6.88
N VAL A 185 14.73 -22.00 7.71
CA VAL A 185 14.69 -22.11 9.17
C VAL A 185 14.13 -20.82 9.74
N ASP A 186 13.11 -20.93 10.58
CA ASP A 186 12.58 -19.84 11.39
C ASP A 186 13.20 -19.88 12.78
N GLU A 187 14.12 -18.95 13.04
CA GLU A 187 14.86 -18.83 14.30
C GLU A 187 13.98 -18.38 15.47
N ASN A 188 12.82 -17.79 15.19
CA ASN A 188 11.93 -17.22 16.20
C ASN A 188 10.82 -18.20 16.63
N ASP A 189 10.69 -19.35 15.95
CA ASP A 189 9.69 -20.37 16.23
C ASP A 189 10.30 -21.56 17.00
N PHE A 190 10.07 -21.60 18.32
CA PHE A 190 10.50 -22.70 19.19
C PHE A 190 9.52 -23.90 19.16
N GLY A 191 8.50 -23.88 18.32
CA GLY A 191 7.63 -25.01 18.08
C GLY A 191 8.37 -26.18 17.41
N THR A 192 7.66 -27.30 17.26
CA THR A 192 8.20 -28.51 16.60
C THR A 192 7.47 -28.87 15.31
N ASP A 193 6.45 -28.09 14.94
CA ASP A 193 5.60 -28.37 13.79
C ASP A 193 6.17 -27.76 12.51
N LEU A 194 6.54 -28.63 11.57
CA LEU A 194 6.94 -28.20 10.23
C LEU A 194 5.79 -27.47 9.51
N ARG A 195 6.11 -26.39 8.81
CA ARG A 195 5.15 -25.55 8.09
C ARG A 195 5.44 -25.56 6.59
N LEU A 196 4.39 -25.68 5.79
CA LEU A 196 4.46 -25.51 4.34
C LEU A 196 3.91 -24.13 3.98
N LEU A 197 4.81 -23.25 3.54
CA LEU A 197 4.51 -21.89 3.12
C LEU A 197 4.16 -21.87 1.63
N PHE A 198 3.04 -21.25 1.28
CA PHE A 198 2.58 -21.04 -0.08
C PHE A 198 2.55 -19.56 -0.45
N TYR A 199 2.88 -19.27 -1.69
CA TYR A 199 2.77 -17.94 -2.30
C TYR A 199 1.57 -17.96 -3.25
N ILE A 200 0.52 -17.22 -2.91
CA ILE A 200 -0.73 -17.21 -3.64
C ILE A 200 -0.91 -15.85 -4.30
N GLU A 201 -0.89 -15.83 -5.62
CA GLU A 201 -1.24 -14.64 -6.41
C GLU A 201 -2.76 -14.63 -6.62
N ASP A 202 -3.41 -13.55 -6.18
CA ASP A 202 -4.82 -13.28 -6.45
C ASP A 202 -4.95 -12.03 -7.33
N SER A 203 -5.90 -12.05 -8.26
CA SER A 203 -6.09 -10.98 -9.24
C SER A 203 -7.56 -10.67 -9.44
N VAL A 204 -7.88 -9.37 -9.44
CA VAL A 204 -9.21 -8.86 -9.77
C VAL A 204 -9.14 -8.13 -11.10
N GLN A 205 -10.10 -8.40 -11.97
CA GLN A 205 -10.20 -7.87 -13.32
C GLN A 205 -11.55 -7.18 -13.56
N ASP A 206 -11.56 -6.22 -14.48
CA ASP A 206 -12.78 -5.53 -14.93
C ASP A 206 -13.29 -6.05 -16.28
N GLY A 207 -14.36 -5.45 -16.80
CA GLY A 207 -14.96 -5.81 -18.09
C GLY A 207 -14.20 -5.29 -19.32
N LYS A 208 -13.08 -4.57 -19.17
CA LYS A 208 -12.33 -4.02 -20.30
C LYS A 208 -11.45 -5.09 -20.91
N ILE A 209 -11.63 -5.31 -22.21
CA ILE A 209 -10.80 -6.23 -23.00
C ILE A 209 -9.60 -5.46 -23.54
N LEU A 210 -8.40 -5.99 -23.30
CA LEU A 210 -7.12 -5.48 -23.80
C LEU A 210 -6.87 -5.96 -25.24
N PRO A 211 -5.94 -5.35 -26.00
CA PRO A 211 -5.64 -5.76 -27.37
C PRO A 211 -5.25 -7.23 -27.55
N ASN A 212 -4.71 -7.84 -26.49
CA ASN A 212 -4.35 -9.26 -26.45
C ASN A 212 -5.53 -10.20 -26.17
N GLY A 213 -6.76 -9.68 -26.07
CA GLY A 213 -7.99 -10.44 -25.80
C GLY A 213 -8.24 -10.76 -24.32
N SER A 214 -7.29 -10.46 -23.42
CA SER A 214 -7.45 -10.65 -21.98
C SER A 214 -8.27 -9.51 -21.35
N LYS A 215 -8.89 -9.77 -20.20
CA LYS A 215 -9.50 -8.71 -19.39
C LYS A 215 -8.41 -7.92 -18.64
N ARG A 216 -8.63 -6.63 -18.45
CA ARG A 216 -7.70 -5.77 -17.71
C ARG A 216 -7.72 -6.16 -16.23
N VAL A 217 -6.56 -6.55 -15.71
CA VAL A 217 -6.32 -6.71 -14.27
C VAL A 217 -6.28 -5.32 -13.64
N ILE A 218 -7.10 -5.10 -12.62
CA ILE A 218 -7.26 -3.82 -11.91
C ILE A 218 -6.71 -3.85 -10.49
N SER A 219 -6.47 -5.04 -9.95
CA SER A 219 -5.78 -5.25 -8.68
C SER A 219 -5.12 -6.63 -8.69
N LYS A 220 -3.95 -6.74 -8.05
CA LYS A 220 -3.21 -7.98 -7.93
C LYS A 220 -2.49 -7.99 -6.59
N ASN A 221 -2.73 -9.03 -5.80
CA ASN A 221 -2.14 -9.21 -4.48
C ASN A 221 -1.36 -10.52 -4.42
N ILE A 222 -0.33 -10.54 -3.58
CA ILE A 222 0.38 -11.77 -3.20
C ILE A 222 0.08 -12.02 -1.72
N HIS A 223 -0.32 -13.26 -1.42
CA HIS A 223 -0.63 -13.72 -0.08
C HIS A 223 0.32 -14.85 0.31
N PHE A 224 0.75 -14.84 1.57
CA PHE A 224 1.59 -15.87 2.15
C PHE A 224 0.75 -16.69 3.12
N VAL A 225 0.72 -18.00 2.92
CA VAL A 225 -0.13 -18.90 3.70
C VAL A 225 0.69 -20.07 4.21
N GLU A 226 0.60 -20.35 5.50
CA GLU A 226 1.26 -21.49 6.12
C GLU A 226 0.25 -22.60 6.43
N ARG A 227 0.60 -23.82 6.01
CA ARG A 227 -0.11 -25.05 6.32
C ARG A 227 0.72 -25.94 7.24
N LYS A 228 0.10 -26.50 8.27
CA LYS A 228 0.71 -27.48 9.18
C LYS A 228 0.26 -28.91 8.88
N HIS A 229 0.90 -29.88 9.53
CA HIS A 229 0.57 -31.31 9.42
C HIS A 229 -0.89 -31.62 9.79
N ASP A 230 -1.45 -30.94 10.78
CA ASP A 230 -2.85 -31.09 11.21
C ASP A 230 -3.88 -30.57 10.19
N GLY A 231 -3.41 -30.02 9.07
CA GLY A 231 -4.24 -29.43 8.02
C GLY A 231 -4.69 -28.01 8.32
N SER A 232 -4.30 -27.42 9.45
CA SER A 232 -4.56 -26.01 9.74
C SER A 232 -3.85 -25.12 8.72
N ILE A 233 -4.58 -24.11 8.24
CA ILE A 233 -4.10 -23.13 7.27
C ILE A 233 -4.27 -21.75 7.89
N SER A 234 -3.23 -20.93 7.81
CA SER A 234 -3.22 -19.59 8.38
C SER A 234 -2.45 -18.60 7.51
N ASN A 235 -2.82 -17.33 7.59
CA ASN A 235 -2.05 -16.26 6.96
C ASN A 235 -0.69 -16.14 7.66
N ALA A 236 0.39 -16.10 6.88
CA ALA A 236 1.76 -16.05 7.37
C ALA A 236 2.33 -14.62 7.44
N GLY A 237 1.50 -13.60 7.18
CA GLY A 237 1.89 -12.19 7.16
C GLY A 237 2.24 -11.70 5.75
N TYR A 238 2.84 -10.52 5.68
CA TYR A 238 3.09 -9.82 4.41
C TYR A 238 4.33 -10.31 3.65
N ALA A 239 5.39 -10.69 4.38
CA ALA A 239 6.64 -11.16 3.79
C ALA A 239 7.44 -12.05 4.78
N PRO A 240 6.86 -13.16 5.26
CA PRO A 240 7.46 -13.98 6.32
C PRO A 240 8.86 -14.51 5.97
N TYR A 241 9.12 -14.74 4.68
CA TYR A 241 10.40 -15.24 4.19
C TYR A 241 11.58 -14.28 4.45
N LEU A 242 11.32 -13.01 4.78
CA LEU A 242 12.37 -12.05 5.14
C LEU A 242 13.02 -12.35 6.49
N ASP A 243 12.28 -13.03 7.37
CA ASP A 243 12.73 -13.37 8.72
C ASP A 243 13.29 -14.80 8.78
N TYR A 244 13.24 -15.54 7.67
CA TYR A 244 13.71 -16.92 7.60
C TYR A 244 15.08 -17.02 6.95
N ARG A 245 15.95 -17.88 7.51
CA ARG A 245 17.29 -18.10 6.97
C ARG A 245 17.39 -19.40 6.18
N ALA A 246 18.39 -19.50 5.33
CA ALA A 246 18.76 -20.78 4.74
C ALA A 246 19.35 -21.73 5.80
N PRO A 247 19.12 -23.05 5.68
CA PRO A 247 19.85 -24.05 6.45
C PRO A 247 21.36 -23.94 6.23
N THR A 248 22.15 -24.24 7.25
CA THR A 248 23.59 -24.38 7.11
C THR A 248 23.94 -25.70 6.40
N ALA A 249 25.19 -25.83 5.94
CA ALA A 249 25.65 -27.04 5.26
C ALA A 249 25.57 -28.30 6.16
N GLU A 250 25.62 -28.14 7.48
CA GLU A 250 25.51 -29.23 8.45
C GLU A 250 24.05 -29.61 8.73
N GLU A 251 23.16 -28.62 8.74
CA GLU A 251 21.72 -28.82 8.97
C GLU A 251 21.02 -29.44 7.74
N GLN A 252 21.47 -29.08 6.54
CA GLN A 252 20.77 -29.39 5.29
C GLN A 252 20.51 -30.89 5.07
N PRO A 253 21.46 -31.83 5.28
CA PRO A 253 21.19 -33.25 5.10
C PRO A 253 20.13 -33.79 6.07
N LEU A 254 20.21 -33.39 7.34
CA LEU A 254 19.28 -33.82 8.39
C LEU A 254 17.85 -33.36 8.10
N LEU A 255 17.70 -32.08 7.71
CA LEU A 255 16.39 -31.52 7.35
C LEU A 255 15.81 -32.20 6.12
N TRP A 256 16.65 -32.51 5.12
CA TRP A 256 16.20 -33.18 3.90
C TRP A 256 15.66 -34.58 4.17
N ASP A 257 16.34 -35.36 5.00
CA ASP A 257 15.89 -36.70 5.39
C ASP A 257 14.59 -36.64 6.20
N TYR A 258 14.47 -35.69 7.13
CA TYR A 258 13.25 -35.48 7.91
C TYR A 258 12.06 -35.10 7.01
N VAL A 259 12.24 -34.13 6.11
CA VAL A 259 11.21 -33.66 5.18
C VAL A 259 10.72 -34.77 4.26
N LYS A 260 11.63 -35.58 3.71
CA LYS A 260 11.27 -36.71 2.84
C LYS A 260 10.40 -37.74 3.55
N ALA A 261 10.57 -37.93 4.85
CA ALA A 261 9.77 -38.84 5.65
C ALA A 261 8.35 -38.34 5.91
N GLN A 262 8.05 -37.06 5.64
CA GLN A 262 6.72 -36.48 5.88
C GLN A 262 5.77 -36.73 4.71
N ALA A 263 4.94 -37.78 4.81
CA ALA A 263 3.97 -38.15 3.77
C ALA A 263 2.97 -37.03 3.44
N TRP A 264 2.55 -36.25 4.45
CA TRP A 264 1.57 -35.17 4.30
C TRP A 264 2.00 -34.01 3.40
N LEU A 265 3.30 -33.92 3.07
CA LEU A 265 3.84 -32.95 2.12
C LEU A 265 3.67 -33.39 0.66
N GLN A 266 3.31 -34.65 0.41
CA GLN A 266 3.25 -35.24 -0.93
C GLN A 266 1.82 -35.34 -1.48
N GLU A 267 0.79 -35.16 -0.65
CA GLU A 267 -0.61 -35.42 -1.03
C GLU A 267 -1.48 -34.15 -0.92
N ASP A 268 -2.14 -33.78 -2.03
CA ASP A 268 -3.20 -32.77 -2.14
C ASP A 268 -2.95 -31.38 -1.50
N VAL A 269 -1.67 -31.04 -1.30
CA VAL A 269 -1.27 -29.79 -0.64
C VAL A 269 -1.68 -28.56 -1.45
N GLU A 270 -1.57 -28.59 -2.78
CA GLU A 270 -1.98 -27.48 -3.65
C GLU A 270 -3.50 -27.35 -3.72
N THR A 271 -4.23 -28.47 -3.87
CA THR A 271 -5.69 -28.50 -3.99
C THR A 271 -6.36 -27.94 -2.74
N THR A 272 -5.89 -28.34 -1.56
CA THR A 272 -6.43 -27.88 -0.28
C THR A 272 -6.15 -26.40 -0.06
N THR A 273 -4.93 -25.96 -0.38
CA THR A 273 -4.54 -24.55 -0.25
C THR A 273 -5.29 -23.65 -1.24
N MET A 274 -5.53 -24.12 -2.46
CA MET A 274 -6.36 -23.41 -3.44
C MET A 274 -7.81 -23.27 -2.97
N SER A 275 -8.36 -24.32 -2.35
CA SER A 275 -9.71 -24.27 -1.77
C SER A 275 -9.80 -23.20 -0.69
N TYR A 276 -8.81 -23.12 0.20
CA TYR A 276 -8.71 -22.06 1.22
C TYR A 276 -8.60 -20.66 0.59
N ALA A 277 -7.77 -20.49 -0.45
CA ALA A 277 -7.63 -19.21 -1.13
C ALA A 277 -8.96 -18.75 -1.74
N ILE A 278 -9.71 -19.66 -2.36
CA ILE A 278 -11.01 -19.37 -2.96
C ILE A 278 -12.05 -19.00 -1.90
N SER A 279 -12.02 -19.62 -0.71
CA SER A 279 -13.02 -19.37 0.33
C SER A 279 -12.72 -18.13 1.18
N GLU A 280 -11.46 -17.88 1.52
CA GLU A 280 -11.09 -16.83 2.49
C GLU A 280 -10.40 -15.62 1.85
N ILE A 281 -9.48 -15.84 0.90
CA ILE A 281 -8.62 -14.76 0.37
C ILE A 281 -9.32 -13.98 -0.73
N VAL A 282 -9.77 -14.69 -1.77
CA VAL A 282 -10.35 -14.10 -2.99
C VAL A 282 -11.60 -13.24 -2.68
N PRO A 283 -12.55 -13.68 -1.83
CA PRO A 283 -13.75 -12.89 -1.57
C PRO A 283 -13.46 -11.57 -0.86
N ALA A 284 -12.51 -11.57 0.08
CA ALA A 284 -12.10 -10.37 0.81
C ALA A 284 -11.49 -9.32 -0.14
N HIS A 285 -10.50 -9.73 -0.94
CA HIS A 285 -9.86 -8.85 -1.92
C HIS A 285 -10.85 -8.35 -2.99
N LEU A 286 -11.74 -9.21 -3.50
CA LEU A 286 -12.77 -8.80 -4.45
C LEU A 286 -13.74 -7.77 -3.86
N ALA A 287 -14.15 -7.95 -2.61
CA ALA A 287 -15.06 -7.01 -1.93
C ALA A 287 -14.43 -5.63 -1.77
N GLU A 288 -13.17 -5.58 -1.30
CA GLU A 288 -12.39 -4.35 -1.15
C GLU A 288 -12.26 -3.59 -2.48
N VAL A 289 -11.78 -4.28 -3.53
CA VAL A 289 -11.57 -3.67 -4.86
C VAL A 289 -12.90 -3.20 -5.45
N ARG A 290 -13.97 -3.99 -5.33
CA ARG A 290 -15.30 -3.63 -5.84
C ARG A 290 -15.84 -2.39 -5.13
N GLN A 291 -15.72 -2.32 -3.80
CA GLN A 291 -16.19 -1.17 -3.02
C GLN A 291 -15.47 0.12 -3.45
N ARG A 292 -14.14 0.07 -3.60
CA ARG A 292 -13.34 1.23 -4.01
C ARG A 292 -13.63 1.64 -5.46
N LYS A 293 -13.66 0.69 -6.39
CA LYS A 293 -13.81 0.97 -7.83
C LYS A 293 -15.21 1.45 -8.19
N LEU A 294 -16.28 0.88 -7.62
CA LEU A 294 -17.64 1.34 -7.91
C LEU A 294 -17.83 2.82 -7.51
N LYS A 295 -17.37 3.20 -6.31
CA LYS A 295 -17.39 4.60 -5.86
C LYS A 295 -16.66 5.53 -6.83
N LEU A 296 -15.47 5.13 -7.28
CA LEU A 296 -14.67 5.92 -8.22
C LEU A 296 -15.36 6.05 -9.59
N VAL A 297 -15.89 4.95 -10.13
CA VAL A 297 -16.57 4.93 -11.44
C VAL A 297 -17.83 5.78 -11.41
N ASP A 298 -18.63 5.73 -10.35
CA ASP A 298 -19.83 6.54 -10.21
C ASP A 298 -19.49 8.04 -10.14
N LYS A 299 -18.42 8.39 -9.39
CA LYS A 299 -17.92 9.76 -9.31
C LYS A 299 -17.45 10.29 -10.67
N ILE A 300 -16.66 9.50 -11.40
CA ILE A 300 -16.22 9.85 -12.76
C ILE A 300 -17.42 9.96 -13.71
N SER A 301 -18.39 9.05 -13.61
CA SER A 301 -19.59 9.07 -14.46
C SER A 301 -20.41 10.34 -14.26
N LYS A 302 -20.59 10.78 -13.01
CA LYS A 302 -21.26 12.05 -12.68
C LYS A 302 -20.50 13.23 -13.30
N ALA A 303 -19.19 13.33 -13.06
CA ALA A 303 -18.38 14.43 -13.58
C ALA A 303 -18.33 14.49 -15.11
N VAL A 304 -18.28 13.33 -15.79
CA VAL A 304 -18.35 13.26 -17.26
C VAL A 304 -19.68 13.77 -17.76
N LYS A 305 -20.79 13.32 -17.16
CA LYS A 305 -22.14 13.80 -17.52
C LYS A 305 -22.26 15.30 -17.33
N ASP A 306 -21.90 15.81 -16.16
CA ASP A 306 -22.07 17.23 -15.83
C ASP A 306 -21.27 18.11 -16.80
N ARG A 307 -20.00 17.77 -17.04
CA ARG A 307 -19.11 18.55 -17.91
C ARG A 307 -19.56 18.53 -19.38
N LEU A 308 -19.82 17.34 -19.93
CA LEU A 308 -20.18 17.22 -21.35
C LEU A 308 -21.59 17.74 -21.60
N THR A 309 -22.54 17.55 -20.68
CA THR A 309 -23.89 18.13 -20.80
C THR A 309 -23.84 19.66 -20.87
N ALA A 310 -23.05 20.30 -20.01
CA ALA A 310 -22.88 21.75 -20.04
C ALA A 310 -22.27 22.24 -21.37
N GLU A 311 -21.29 21.51 -21.91
CA GLU A 311 -20.65 21.86 -23.18
C GLU A 311 -21.58 21.63 -24.39
N ILE A 312 -22.36 20.55 -24.39
CA ILE A 312 -23.40 20.27 -25.39
C ILE A 312 -24.44 21.40 -25.39
N GLN A 313 -24.98 21.74 -24.22
CA GLN A 313 -25.96 22.83 -24.09
C GLN A 313 -25.42 24.18 -24.58
N TYR A 314 -24.15 24.47 -24.32
CA TYR A 314 -23.48 25.67 -24.83
C TYR A 314 -23.44 25.69 -26.36
N TRP A 315 -23.03 24.59 -27.00
CA TRP A 315 -22.95 24.51 -28.46
C TRP A 315 -24.34 24.50 -29.12
N ASP A 316 -25.34 23.87 -28.51
CA ASP A 316 -26.73 23.90 -28.98
C ASP A 316 -27.32 25.31 -28.93
N PHE A 317 -27.15 26.00 -27.81
CA PHE A 317 -27.57 27.39 -27.67
C PHE A 317 -26.87 28.26 -28.73
N ARG A 318 -25.56 28.09 -28.89
CA ARG A 318 -24.78 28.84 -29.87
C ARG A 318 -25.20 28.53 -31.31
N GLY A 319 -25.55 27.29 -31.61
CA GLY A 319 -26.08 26.87 -32.91
C GLY A 319 -27.39 27.58 -33.23
N ASN A 320 -28.31 27.65 -32.26
CA ASN A 320 -29.57 28.39 -32.40
C ASN A 320 -29.32 29.90 -32.66
N GLU A 321 -28.45 30.55 -31.89
CA GLU A 321 -28.10 31.97 -32.11
C GLU A 321 -27.53 32.23 -33.52
N LEU A 322 -26.67 31.33 -34.01
CA LEU A 322 -26.07 31.46 -35.33
C LEU A 322 -27.11 31.26 -36.44
N ARG A 323 -28.04 30.31 -36.25
CA ARG A 323 -29.13 30.05 -37.21
C ARG A 323 -30.04 31.26 -37.36
N GLU A 324 -30.37 31.94 -36.25
CA GLU A 324 -31.15 33.18 -36.29
C GLU A 324 -30.42 34.30 -37.02
N LYS A 325 -29.11 34.47 -36.78
CA LYS A 325 -28.28 35.48 -37.46
C LYS A 325 -28.14 35.20 -38.96
N GLU A 326 -28.01 33.93 -39.34
CA GLU A 326 -27.99 33.47 -40.73
C GLU A 326 -29.33 33.75 -41.42
N ALA A 327 -30.45 33.42 -40.76
CA ALA A 327 -31.79 33.73 -41.27
C ALA A 327 -32.03 35.25 -41.42
N ALA A 328 -31.42 36.06 -40.57
CA ALA A 328 -31.42 37.53 -40.66
C ALA A 328 -30.40 38.11 -41.67
N GLY A 329 -29.73 37.26 -42.47
CA GLY A 329 -28.82 37.70 -43.53
C GLY A 329 -27.45 38.20 -43.06
N LYS A 330 -27.04 37.89 -41.81
CA LYS A 330 -25.72 38.23 -41.25
C LYS A 330 -24.87 36.97 -41.02
N PRO A 331 -24.40 36.30 -42.10
CA PRO A 331 -23.62 35.08 -41.98
C PRO A 331 -22.24 35.36 -41.36
N ASN A 332 -21.78 34.48 -40.47
CA ASN A 332 -20.44 34.52 -39.89
C ASN A 332 -19.50 33.60 -40.68
N ALA A 333 -18.42 34.13 -41.24
CA ALA A 333 -17.52 33.40 -42.13
C ALA A 333 -16.68 32.29 -41.45
N LYS A 334 -16.51 32.34 -40.11
CA LYS A 334 -15.66 31.38 -39.38
C LYS A 334 -16.43 30.25 -38.68
N LEU A 335 -17.71 30.45 -38.37
CA LEU A 335 -18.52 29.48 -37.64
C LEU A 335 -19.99 29.67 -38.02
N ASN A 336 -20.59 28.62 -38.60
CA ASN A 336 -22.00 28.58 -38.97
C ASN A 336 -22.80 27.70 -38.00
N SER A 337 -24.13 27.79 -38.07
CA SER A 337 -25.05 27.01 -37.22
C SER A 337 -24.81 25.50 -37.34
N ALA A 338 -24.61 24.99 -38.56
CA ALA A 338 -24.35 23.58 -38.84
C ALA A 338 -23.10 23.03 -38.12
N ASN A 339 -21.99 23.79 -38.11
CA ASN A 339 -20.77 23.38 -37.41
C ASN A 339 -20.93 23.40 -35.88
N ALA A 340 -21.77 24.29 -35.34
CA ALA A 340 -22.06 24.33 -33.91
C ALA A 340 -22.91 23.12 -33.48
N TYR A 341 -23.97 22.79 -34.21
CA TYR A 341 -24.75 21.56 -33.95
C TYR A 341 -23.90 20.30 -34.11
N LYS A 342 -23.05 20.23 -35.15
CA LYS A 342 -22.13 19.10 -35.31
C LYS A 342 -21.22 18.89 -34.10
N ARG A 343 -20.72 19.97 -33.49
CA ARG A 343 -19.92 19.86 -32.25
C ARG A 343 -20.74 19.34 -31.07
N ALA A 344 -22.01 19.74 -30.96
CA ALA A 344 -22.90 19.21 -29.93
C ALA A 344 -23.13 17.70 -30.13
N ASP A 345 -23.40 17.26 -31.37
CA ASP A 345 -23.55 15.85 -31.73
C ASP A 345 -22.28 15.04 -31.42
N ASP A 346 -21.10 15.53 -31.83
CA ASP A 346 -19.80 14.90 -31.57
C ASP A 346 -19.54 14.74 -30.05
N LEU A 347 -19.90 15.75 -29.25
CA LEU A 347 -19.78 15.71 -27.79
C LEU A 347 -20.78 14.72 -27.16
N GLN A 348 -22.00 14.64 -27.71
CA GLN A 348 -23.00 13.67 -27.27
C GLN A 348 -22.54 12.24 -27.53
N GLU A 349 -22.00 11.95 -28.72
CA GLU A 349 -21.42 10.65 -29.05
C GLU A 349 -20.25 10.32 -28.10
N ARG A 350 -19.35 11.29 -27.86
CA ARG A 350 -18.23 11.13 -26.93
C ARG A 350 -18.71 10.82 -25.49
N MET A 351 -19.77 11.50 -25.03
CA MET A 351 -20.36 11.24 -23.72
C MET A 351 -20.93 9.82 -23.64
N GLN A 352 -21.70 9.40 -24.65
CA GLN A 352 -22.29 8.06 -24.71
C GLN A 352 -21.19 6.98 -24.71
N ASN A 353 -20.16 7.14 -25.53
CA ASN A 353 -19.04 6.21 -25.60
C ASN A 353 -18.31 6.13 -24.26
N ARG A 354 -18.02 7.27 -23.63
CA ARG A 354 -17.32 7.30 -22.33
C ARG A 354 -18.15 6.66 -21.21
N LEU A 355 -19.47 6.89 -21.18
CA LEU A 355 -20.35 6.26 -20.20
C LEU A 355 -20.45 4.75 -20.43
N ALA A 356 -20.52 4.30 -21.68
CA ALA A 356 -20.50 2.88 -22.01
C ALA A 356 -19.18 2.19 -21.59
N GLU A 357 -18.04 2.89 -21.72
CA GLU A 357 -16.76 2.40 -21.17
C GLU A 357 -16.80 2.28 -19.65
N LEU A 358 -17.29 3.29 -18.94
CA LEU A 358 -17.37 3.29 -17.47
C LEU A 358 -18.30 2.19 -16.94
N GLU A 359 -19.42 1.94 -17.62
CA GLU A 359 -20.30 0.81 -17.26
C GLU A 359 -19.59 -0.55 -17.45
N LYS A 360 -18.70 -0.69 -18.45
CA LYS A 360 -17.88 -1.89 -18.57
C LYS A 360 -16.90 -2.07 -17.41
N GLU A 361 -16.36 -0.97 -16.87
CA GLU A 361 -15.45 -1.01 -15.71
C GLU A 361 -16.15 -1.48 -14.43
N LYS A 362 -17.49 -1.41 -14.35
CA LYS A 362 -18.27 -1.93 -13.20
C LYS A 362 -18.36 -3.46 -13.16
N TYR A 363 -18.08 -4.15 -14.27
CA TYR A 363 -18.06 -5.61 -14.31
C TYR A 363 -16.77 -6.15 -13.66
N ILE A 364 -16.77 -6.20 -12.34
CA ILE A 364 -15.61 -6.60 -11.53
C ILE A 364 -15.74 -8.06 -11.09
N SER A 365 -14.76 -8.87 -11.46
CA SER A 365 -14.67 -10.30 -11.14
C SER A 365 -13.27 -10.67 -10.68
N ALA A 366 -13.15 -11.64 -9.79
CA ALA A 366 -11.88 -12.27 -9.47
C ALA A 366 -11.48 -13.28 -10.56
N SER A 367 -10.19 -13.42 -10.78
CA SER A 367 -9.59 -14.52 -11.53
C SER A 367 -9.29 -15.68 -10.56
N PRO A 368 -9.17 -16.93 -11.05
CA PRO A 368 -8.70 -18.03 -10.21
C PRO A 368 -7.33 -17.70 -9.60
N PRO A 369 -7.12 -17.93 -8.28
CA PRO A 369 -5.83 -17.68 -7.66
C PRO A 369 -4.78 -18.63 -8.23
N VAL A 370 -3.50 -18.27 -8.14
CA VAL A 370 -2.38 -19.05 -8.66
C VAL A 370 -1.33 -19.26 -7.57
N ILE A 371 -0.98 -20.51 -7.28
CA ILE A 371 0.17 -20.82 -6.43
C ILE A 371 1.45 -20.61 -7.25
N VAL A 372 2.14 -19.50 -6.99
CA VAL A 372 3.36 -19.10 -7.72
C VAL A 372 4.63 -19.74 -7.17
N GLY A 373 4.57 -20.27 -5.95
CA GLY A 373 5.67 -20.98 -5.33
C GLY A 373 5.35 -21.44 -3.92
N GLY A 374 6.34 -22.02 -3.27
CA GLY A 374 6.24 -22.41 -1.87
C GLY A 374 7.59 -22.73 -1.25
N ALA A 375 7.61 -22.91 0.06
CA ALA A 375 8.79 -23.30 0.80
C ALA A 375 8.39 -24.10 2.03
N ILE A 376 9.30 -24.94 2.51
CA ILE A 376 9.18 -25.59 3.80
C ILE A 376 9.86 -24.72 4.83
N VAL A 377 9.16 -24.42 5.92
CA VAL A 377 9.69 -23.66 7.04
C VAL A 377 9.84 -24.61 8.22
N VAL A 378 11.07 -24.71 8.69
CA VAL A 378 11.48 -25.54 9.82
C VAL A 378 11.61 -24.62 11.04
N PRO A 379 10.77 -24.80 12.08
CA PRO A 379 10.96 -24.09 13.34
C PRO A 379 12.31 -24.41 13.98
N ARG A 380 12.86 -23.44 14.70
CA ARG A 380 14.05 -23.61 15.53
C ARG A 380 13.93 -24.78 16.50
N GLY A 381 12.78 -24.94 17.15
CA GLY A 381 12.57 -26.02 18.12
C GLY A 381 12.68 -27.42 17.50
N LEU A 382 12.13 -27.61 16.29
CA LEU A 382 12.28 -28.86 15.53
C LEU A 382 13.75 -29.09 15.13
N LEU A 383 14.44 -28.05 14.65
CA LEU A 383 15.84 -28.15 14.27
C LEU A 383 16.72 -28.56 15.46
N ASP A 384 16.55 -27.92 16.61
CA ASP A 384 17.28 -28.23 17.83
C ASP A 384 17.03 -29.69 18.28
N GLN A 385 15.79 -30.19 18.17
CA GLN A 385 15.46 -31.59 18.44
C GLN A 385 16.20 -32.55 17.49
N LEU A 386 16.24 -32.25 16.19
CA LEU A 386 16.94 -33.07 15.20
C LEU A 386 18.46 -33.07 15.38
N MET A 387 19.03 -31.96 15.85
CA MET A 387 20.45 -31.86 16.18
C MET A 387 20.81 -32.43 17.57
N GLY A 388 19.83 -32.87 18.36
CA GLY A 388 20.05 -33.45 19.69
C GLY A 388 20.40 -32.41 20.76
N ALA A 389 19.93 -31.17 20.63
CA ALA A 389 20.10 -30.15 21.65
C ALA A 389 19.35 -30.53 22.96
N PRO A 390 19.86 -30.16 24.14
CA PRO A 390 19.30 -30.60 25.42
C PRO A 390 17.91 -30.01 25.71
N ALA A 391 17.06 -30.81 26.38
CA ALA A 391 15.68 -30.47 26.78
C ALA A 391 15.53 -29.22 27.69
N ALA A 392 16.62 -28.63 28.16
CA ALA A 392 16.60 -27.34 28.86
C ALA A 392 16.03 -26.19 27.98
N PHE A 393 16.12 -26.32 26.65
CA PHE A 393 15.59 -25.34 25.70
C PHE A 393 14.04 -25.24 25.69
N THR A 394 13.31 -26.32 26.00
CA THR A 394 11.83 -26.29 25.98
C THR A 394 11.23 -25.59 27.21
N ALA A 395 11.87 -25.75 28.38
CA ALA A 395 11.52 -25.00 29.58
C ALA A 395 11.82 -23.48 29.42
N ASP A 396 12.91 -23.14 28.73
CA ASP A 396 13.25 -21.76 28.37
C ASP A 396 12.22 -21.16 27.38
N ALA A 397 11.74 -21.94 26.41
CA ALA A 397 10.71 -21.48 25.46
C ALA A 397 9.37 -21.13 26.14
N GLN A 398 8.92 -21.93 27.11
CA GLN A 398 7.70 -21.63 27.86
C GLN A 398 7.87 -20.37 28.73
N ALA A 399 9.00 -20.24 29.42
CA ALA A 399 9.31 -19.06 30.23
C ALA A 399 9.40 -17.78 29.37
N ARG A 400 10.00 -17.85 28.18
CA ARG A 400 10.03 -16.73 27.22
C ARG A 400 8.64 -16.31 26.77
N ARG A 401 7.77 -17.27 26.47
CA ARG A 401 6.38 -16.98 26.09
C ARG A 401 5.60 -16.29 27.20
N GLU A 402 5.81 -16.69 28.46
CA GLU A 402 5.20 -16.02 29.62
C GLU A 402 5.68 -14.57 29.77
N VAL A 403 6.97 -14.33 29.52
CA VAL A 403 7.57 -12.98 29.48
C VAL A 403 6.96 -12.14 28.34
N GLU A 404 6.84 -12.67 27.13
CA GLU A 404 6.22 -11.98 25.98
C GLU A 404 4.76 -11.58 26.26
N LEU A 405 3.95 -12.51 26.79
CA LEU A 405 2.55 -12.23 27.14
C LEU A 405 2.44 -11.16 28.23
N THR A 406 3.36 -11.15 29.19
CA THR A 406 3.38 -10.15 30.26
C THR A 406 3.82 -8.79 29.73
N ALA A 407 4.82 -8.76 28.86
CA ALA A 407 5.25 -7.56 28.17
C ALA A 407 4.13 -6.93 27.34
N MET A 408 3.43 -7.75 26.54
CA MET A 408 2.27 -7.31 25.74
C MET A 408 1.17 -6.71 26.61
N ARG A 409 0.80 -7.38 27.71
CA ARG A 409 -0.21 -6.86 28.66
C ARG A 409 0.20 -5.50 29.21
N CYS A 410 1.45 -5.35 29.64
CA CYS A 410 1.96 -4.09 30.17
C CYS A 410 1.85 -2.96 29.14
N VAL A 411 2.27 -3.18 27.89
CA VAL A 411 2.20 -2.17 26.84
C VAL A 411 0.75 -1.78 26.55
N MET A 412 -0.17 -2.75 26.47
CA MET A 412 -1.60 -2.48 26.29
C MET A 412 -2.19 -1.63 27.42
N GLU A 413 -1.82 -1.90 28.68
CA GLU A 413 -2.23 -1.11 29.84
C GLU A 413 -1.65 0.31 29.84
N ILE A 414 -0.39 0.45 29.42
CA ILE A 414 0.25 1.76 29.24
C ILE A 414 -0.54 2.58 28.22
N GLU A 415 -0.79 2.03 27.03
CA GLU A 415 -1.54 2.71 25.97
C GLU A 415 -2.95 3.09 26.39
N ALA A 416 -3.66 2.18 27.06
CA ALA A 416 -5.00 2.46 27.59
C ALA A 416 -4.99 3.61 28.61
N SER A 417 -3.99 3.65 29.50
CA SER A 417 -3.87 4.72 30.50
C SER A 417 -3.42 6.07 29.92
N LEU A 418 -2.83 6.09 28.72
CA LEU A 418 -2.57 7.30 27.94
C LEU A 418 -3.81 7.77 27.16
N GLY A 419 -4.93 7.03 27.24
CA GLY A 419 -6.17 7.34 26.54
C GLY A 419 -6.18 6.88 25.07
N HIS A 420 -5.21 6.05 24.65
CA HIS A 420 -5.18 5.47 23.31
C HIS A 420 -6.05 4.21 23.22
N GLN A 421 -6.41 3.83 22.00
CA GLN A 421 -7.14 2.59 21.71
C GLN A 421 -6.19 1.59 21.07
N ALA A 422 -5.55 0.77 21.91
CA ALA A 422 -4.61 -0.25 21.49
C ALA A 422 -5.31 -1.55 21.07
N LYS A 423 -4.80 -2.18 20.02
CA LYS A 423 -5.26 -3.46 19.47
C LYS A 423 -4.06 -4.36 19.21
N ASP A 424 -4.12 -5.58 19.75
CA ASP A 424 -3.15 -6.63 19.45
C ASP A 424 -3.35 -7.12 18.01
N VAL A 425 -2.29 -6.98 17.22
CA VAL A 425 -2.17 -7.43 15.83
C VAL A 425 -0.96 -8.34 15.61
N SER A 426 -0.26 -8.76 16.67
CA SER A 426 0.93 -9.64 16.62
C SER A 426 0.70 -10.87 15.73
N ARG A 427 -0.49 -11.47 15.78
CA ARG A 427 -0.89 -12.64 14.96
C ARG A 427 -0.93 -12.38 13.46
N LEU A 428 -1.05 -11.12 13.03
CA LEU A 428 -1.04 -10.73 11.62
C LEU A 428 0.38 -10.67 11.05
N LYS A 429 1.43 -10.73 11.90
CA LYS A 429 2.85 -10.69 11.49
C LYS A 429 3.16 -9.52 10.56
N CYS A 430 2.68 -8.33 10.93
CA CYS A 430 2.82 -7.08 10.19
C CYS A 430 4.14 -6.31 10.47
N GLY A 431 5.06 -6.90 11.25
CA GLY A 431 6.32 -6.25 11.65
C GLY A 431 6.18 -5.29 12.85
N TYR A 432 5.07 -5.40 13.58
CA TYR A 432 4.78 -4.77 14.85
C TYR A 432 3.66 -5.57 15.54
N ASP A 433 3.55 -5.46 16.87
CA ASP A 433 2.61 -6.27 17.66
C ASP A 433 1.29 -5.56 17.97
N ILE A 434 1.32 -4.23 18.12
CA ILE A 434 0.17 -3.44 18.57
C ILE A 434 -0.06 -2.25 17.62
N GLU A 435 -1.30 -2.12 17.13
CA GLU A 435 -1.80 -0.85 16.57
C GLU A 435 -2.41 -0.03 17.69
N SER A 436 -1.91 1.18 17.91
CA SER A 436 -2.50 2.10 18.88
C SER A 436 -3.11 3.31 18.18
N LEU A 437 -4.44 3.44 18.27
CA LEU A 437 -5.18 4.55 17.68
C LEU A 437 -5.23 5.73 18.67
N LEU A 438 -4.77 6.88 18.19
CA LEU A 438 -4.77 8.15 18.91
C LEU A 438 -6.11 8.88 18.67
N PRO A 439 -6.88 9.19 19.73
CA PRO A 439 -8.01 10.10 19.65
C PRO A 439 -7.60 11.46 19.06
N ALA A 440 -8.50 12.13 18.35
CA ALA A 440 -8.19 13.37 17.60
C ALA A 440 -7.54 14.49 18.44
N HIS A 441 -7.84 14.57 19.74
CA HIS A 441 -7.28 15.59 20.64
C HIS A 441 -5.85 15.26 21.14
N LEU A 442 -5.34 14.05 20.88
CA LEU A 442 -4.00 13.59 21.26
C LEU A 442 -3.05 13.47 20.07
N ARG A 443 -3.50 13.80 18.86
CA ARG A 443 -2.69 13.69 17.64
C ARG A 443 -1.68 14.82 17.53
N ASP A 444 -0.57 14.54 16.86
CA ASP A 444 0.46 15.50 16.51
C ASP A 444 -0.03 16.54 15.47
N ALA A 445 0.83 17.49 15.12
CA ALA A 445 0.50 18.55 14.16
C ALA A 445 0.23 17.98 12.75
N GLU A 446 0.87 16.86 12.43
CA GLU A 446 0.69 16.08 11.22
C GLU A 446 -0.70 15.42 11.22
N GLY A 447 -1.24 15.08 12.39
CA GLY A 447 -2.57 14.52 12.59
C GLY A 447 -2.61 12.99 12.45
N ASN A 448 -1.48 12.32 12.66
CA ASN A 448 -1.33 10.88 12.45
C ASN A 448 -2.22 10.10 13.44
N PRO A 449 -3.11 9.22 12.94
CA PRO A 449 -4.06 8.54 13.79
C PRO A 449 -3.47 7.32 14.50
N LEU A 450 -2.38 6.73 14.00
CA LEU A 450 -1.89 5.42 14.43
C LEU A 450 -0.45 5.48 14.91
N ARG A 451 -0.13 4.65 15.90
CA ARG A 451 1.22 4.23 16.27
C ARG A 451 1.36 2.72 16.07
N PHE A 452 2.55 2.30 15.67
CA PHE A 452 2.90 0.92 15.44
C PHE A 452 3.92 0.48 16.48
N ILE A 453 3.52 -0.37 17.43
CA ILE A 453 4.36 -0.70 18.59
C ILE A 453 4.82 -2.15 18.47
N GLU A 454 6.13 -2.35 18.43
CA GLU A 454 6.80 -3.66 18.51
C GLU A 454 7.24 -3.92 19.95
N VAL A 455 6.87 -5.06 20.53
CA VAL A 455 7.08 -5.34 21.96
C VAL A 455 8.17 -6.38 22.17
N LYS A 456 9.29 -5.98 22.75
CA LYS A 456 10.37 -6.91 23.13
C LYS A 456 10.40 -7.12 24.64
N GLY A 457 9.72 -8.18 25.08
CA GLY A 457 9.76 -8.66 26.46
C GLY A 457 11.08 -9.35 26.81
N ARG A 458 11.62 -9.11 27.99
CA ARG A 458 12.85 -9.78 28.46
C ARG A 458 12.91 -9.89 29.98
N ALA A 459 13.67 -10.87 30.46
CA ALA A 459 14.06 -10.94 31.86
C ALA A 459 15.08 -9.84 32.20
N ARG A 460 15.10 -9.38 33.46
CA ARG A 460 15.93 -8.27 33.96
C ARG A 460 17.43 -8.35 33.67
N ALA A 461 17.98 -9.55 33.48
CA ALA A 461 19.42 -9.75 33.23
C ALA A 461 19.81 -9.72 31.74
N ALA A 462 18.84 -9.65 30.82
CA ALA A 462 19.13 -9.65 29.39
C ALA A 462 19.74 -8.30 28.96
N ARG A 463 20.86 -8.34 28.24
CA ARG A 463 21.54 -7.14 27.72
C ARG A 463 21.20 -6.82 26.28
N THR A 464 20.61 -7.77 25.56
CA THR A 464 20.35 -7.67 24.13
C THR A 464 18.91 -7.99 23.79
N VAL A 465 18.42 -7.42 22.68
CA VAL A 465 17.15 -7.79 22.05
C VAL A 465 17.41 -8.19 20.60
N ASN A 466 16.71 -9.23 20.14
CA ASN A 466 16.68 -9.58 18.73
C ASN A 466 15.51 -8.85 18.06
N VAL A 467 15.78 -8.23 16.93
CA VAL A 467 14.76 -7.54 16.11
C VAL A 467 14.79 -8.15 14.71
N SER A 468 13.64 -8.57 14.21
CA SER A 468 13.52 -9.18 12.89
C SER A 468 13.78 -8.16 11.79
N LYS A 469 14.10 -8.65 10.59
CA LYS A 469 14.27 -7.77 9.43
C LYS A 469 12.99 -6.99 9.22
N ASN A 470 11.85 -7.66 9.16
CA ASN A 470 10.56 -7.03 8.89
C ASN A 470 10.24 -5.89 9.89
N GLU A 471 10.49 -6.08 11.19
CA GLU A 471 10.33 -5.04 12.22
C GLU A 471 11.20 -3.81 11.96
N ILE A 472 12.49 -4.01 11.62
CA ILE A 472 13.39 -2.91 11.30
C ILE A 472 12.90 -2.15 10.07
N LEU A 473 12.35 -2.85 9.07
CA LEU A 473 11.85 -2.22 7.85
C LEU A 473 10.60 -1.39 8.10
N THR A 474 9.67 -1.90 8.92
CA THR A 474 8.51 -1.13 9.38
C THR A 474 8.95 0.14 10.10
N ALA A 475 9.99 0.07 10.94
CA ALA A 475 10.53 1.24 11.62
C ALA A 475 11.09 2.30 10.65
N PHE A 476 11.75 1.89 9.56
CA PHE A 476 12.20 2.82 8.51
C PHE A 476 11.06 3.34 7.63
N ASN A 477 9.96 2.59 7.50
CA ASN A 477 8.75 3.01 6.78
C ASN A 477 7.98 4.10 7.52
N LYS A 478 7.93 3.98 8.85
CA LYS A 478 7.16 4.84 9.76
C LYS A 478 8.02 5.35 10.91
N PRO A 479 9.06 6.16 10.64
CA PRO A 479 10.03 6.53 11.66
C PRO A 479 9.45 7.40 12.79
N GLU A 480 8.35 8.11 12.55
CA GLU A 480 7.72 8.96 13.58
C GLU A 480 6.66 8.20 14.39
N GLU A 481 6.00 7.22 13.78
CA GLU A 481 4.87 6.47 14.34
C GLU A 481 5.27 5.10 14.91
N TYR A 482 6.40 4.54 14.46
CA TYR A 482 6.92 3.27 14.96
C TYR A 482 7.62 3.44 16.31
N ILE A 483 7.29 2.52 17.23
CA ILE A 483 7.81 2.48 18.58
C ILE A 483 8.33 1.09 18.89
N LEU A 484 9.58 0.99 19.32
CA LEU A 484 10.12 -0.22 19.94
C LEU A 484 9.90 -0.14 21.45
N ALA A 485 9.01 -0.96 21.99
CA ALA A 485 8.71 -1.08 23.40
C ALA A 485 9.58 -2.16 24.06
N ILE A 486 10.55 -1.71 24.84
CA ILE A 486 11.49 -2.55 25.58
C ILE A 486 10.90 -2.75 26.99
N VAL A 487 10.14 -3.84 27.21
CA VAL A 487 9.57 -4.27 28.52
C VAL A 487 10.39 -5.29 29.35
N GLU A 488 10.91 -4.87 30.49
CA GLU A 488 11.62 -5.68 31.48
C GLU A 488 10.58 -6.31 32.39
N VAL A 489 10.54 -7.64 32.46
CA VAL A 489 9.54 -8.38 33.24
C VAL A 489 10.19 -9.00 34.47
N ASP A 490 9.59 -8.76 35.63
CA ASP A 490 9.94 -9.36 36.93
C ASP A 490 8.66 -9.84 37.64
N GLY A 491 8.29 -11.11 37.42
CA GLY A 491 6.98 -11.62 37.81
C GLY A 491 5.85 -10.89 37.07
N ASP A 492 4.92 -10.29 37.81
CA ASP A 492 3.85 -9.45 37.26
C ASP A 492 4.24 -7.97 37.13
N GLN A 493 5.41 -7.57 37.64
CA GLN A 493 5.91 -6.21 37.52
C GLN A 493 6.66 -6.00 36.21
N CYS A 494 6.49 -4.82 35.63
CA CYS A 494 7.09 -4.46 34.36
C CYS A 494 7.74 -3.09 34.41
N ARG A 495 8.91 -2.94 33.80
CA ARG A 495 9.51 -1.65 33.46
C ARG A 495 9.61 -1.51 31.94
N THR A 496 9.02 -0.46 31.39
CA THR A 496 8.88 -0.28 29.94
C THR A 496 9.50 1.02 29.49
N ASN A 497 10.34 0.93 28.45
CA ASN A 497 10.86 2.08 27.71
C ASN A 497 10.33 2.06 26.28
N TYR A 498 9.79 3.18 25.80
CA TYR A 498 9.39 3.35 24.40
C TYR A 498 10.45 4.12 23.64
N LEU A 499 10.95 3.51 22.58
CA LEU A 499 12.01 4.07 21.74
C LEU A 499 11.45 4.40 20.36
N ARG A 500 11.60 5.66 19.95
CA ARG A 500 11.32 6.13 18.59
C ARG A 500 12.62 6.26 17.80
N LYS A 501 12.57 5.98 16.50
CA LYS A 501 13.74 5.87 15.60
C LYS A 501 14.88 5.01 16.21
N PRO A 502 14.59 3.77 16.65
CA PRO A 502 15.56 2.98 17.40
C PRO A 502 16.75 2.47 16.57
N PHE A 503 16.66 2.48 15.23
CA PHE A 503 17.67 1.90 14.35
C PHE A 503 18.34 2.96 13.48
N SER A 504 19.67 2.89 13.38
CA SER A 504 20.49 3.80 12.55
C SER A 504 20.74 3.25 11.14
N GLU A 505 20.76 1.93 10.99
CA GLU A 505 21.13 1.24 9.75
C GLU A 505 20.14 0.14 9.39
N ARG A 506 20.02 -0.11 8.08
CA ARG A 506 19.18 -1.18 7.54
C ARG A 506 19.96 -2.49 7.54
N PRO A 507 19.31 -3.64 7.78
CA PRO A 507 19.97 -4.94 7.70
C PRO A 507 20.53 -5.19 6.29
N ASP A 508 21.60 -5.97 6.21
CA ASP A 508 22.12 -6.48 4.94
C ASP A 508 21.05 -7.31 4.20
N PHE A 509 21.19 -7.45 2.89
CA PHE A 509 20.25 -8.18 2.05
C PHE A 509 20.02 -9.62 2.54
N ALA A 510 21.08 -10.30 3.01
CA ALA A 510 21.00 -11.66 3.52
C ALA A 510 20.63 -11.78 5.02
N ALA A 511 20.64 -10.68 5.77
CA ALA A 511 20.31 -10.70 7.19
C ALA A 511 18.80 -10.85 7.42
N THR A 512 18.42 -11.70 8.37
CA THR A 512 17.02 -12.00 8.73
C THR A 512 16.62 -11.41 10.08
N SER A 513 17.59 -11.14 10.95
CA SER A 513 17.42 -10.41 12.20
C SER A 513 18.74 -9.76 12.63
N VAL A 514 18.66 -8.82 13.56
CA VAL A 514 19.82 -8.14 14.15
C VAL A 514 19.69 -8.17 15.67
N ASN A 515 20.77 -8.57 16.35
CA ASN A 515 20.86 -8.45 17.81
C ASN A 515 21.41 -7.07 18.17
N TYR A 516 20.67 -6.34 18.98
CA TYR A 516 21.06 -5.02 19.49
C TYR A 516 21.33 -5.07 20.99
N ASP A 517 22.35 -4.32 21.43
CA ASP A 517 22.54 -4.02 22.84
C ASP A 517 21.49 -2.97 23.29
N ILE A 518 20.86 -3.22 24.43
CA ILE A 518 19.76 -2.40 24.93
C ILE A 518 20.26 -1.01 25.37
N GLU A 519 21.45 -0.91 25.97
CA GLU A 519 22.00 0.37 26.38
C GLU A 519 22.34 1.22 25.15
N ASP A 520 22.87 0.61 24.10
CA ASP A 520 23.15 1.31 22.85
C ASP A 520 21.86 1.78 22.18
N LEU A 521 20.80 0.96 22.16
CA LEU A 521 19.47 1.37 21.69
C LEU A 521 18.93 2.56 22.48
N LEU A 522 19.02 2.53 23.81
CA LEU A 522 18.55 3.62 24.68
C LEU A 522 19.34 4.93 24.48
N ARG A 523 20.63 4.84 24.13
CA ARG A 523 21.47 6.02 23.87
C ARG A 523 21.23 6.64 22.49
N GLN A 524 20.95 5.82 21.48
CA GLN A 524 20.80 6.29 20.10
C GLN A 524 19.37 6.68 19.75
N ALA A 525 18.38 6.02 20.36
CA ALA A 525 16.97 6.24 20.09
C ALA A 525 16.45 7.47 20.82
N GLU A 526 15.32 7.97 20.35
CA GLU A 526 14.54 8.94 21.11
C GLU A 526 13.67 8.22 22.13
N VAL A 527 13.99 8.35 23.42
CA VAL A 527 13.19 7.80 24.51
C VAL A 527 11.97 8.72 24.72
N ILE A 528 10.79 8.22 24.36
CA ILE A 528 9.53 9.00 24.41
C ILE A 528 8.66 8.65 25.62
N LEU A 529 8.93 7.53 26.30
CA LEU A 529 8.27 7.13 27.54
C LEU A 529 9.15 6.18 28.34
N GLU A 530 9.19 6.40 29.66
CA GLU A 530 9.67 5.43 30.65
C GLU A 530 8.59 5.23 31.72
N ARG A 531 8.23 3.99 32.02
CA ARG A 531 7.18 3.69 33.01
C ARG A 531 7.37 2.34 33.68
N GLY A 532 6.99 2.24 34.96
CA GLY A 532 6.87 0.96 35.66
C GLY A 532 7.75 0.80 36.90
N TYR A 533 7.97 -0.48 37.24
CA TYR A 533 8.20 -1.12 38.55
C TYR A 533 6.93 -1.49 39.32
#